data_AF-A0A8T7AMW5-F1
#
_entry.id   AF-A0A8T7AMW5-F1
#
_cell.length_a   1.000
_cell.length_b   1.000
_cell.length_c   1.000
_cell.angle_alpha   90.00
_cell.angle_beta   90.00
_cell.angle_gamma   90.00
#
_symmetry.space_group_name_H-M   'P 1'
#
loop_
_entity.id
_entity.type
_entity.pdbx_description
1 polymer ?
#
loop_
_entity_poly.entity_id
_entity_poly.type
_entity_poly.pdbx_seq_one_letter_code
_entity_poly.pdbx_strand_id
1 'polypeptide(L)'
;MAESGQQSLWPLPLAGSTSSSVDVQGRARAVFADPGYAKHLWIAIYFNKLPIEIYANSSSGDDALPRAVVVAEGSRARILLCNPVAARLGICPGQTLNTALALAPDLEAVDRDPEAETRAMRELATWAMRFTPAVSLDPSNALLLDVRGSLKLFGGFAKLHAAIVADLGERGYRFAIACAPTALAALWFARTRRDAVVFDRAELPGQLGDLSIDCMGWPADTMRMLTGIGVATIGECIRLPRDGLARRLGPARLAELDQAFGARPEPRAFHQPPRSFAANLDLPVETTDASLVLTALQKLLARLEGFLRRHQGAVELLWISLYRRDAPALLERIGLLRASADTAYLLELARMRLDAMRLDAPVVAVGLHAPILGSLPAAARDLLGDRQDRRANALALVEQLRMRLGAEAVHGLCSVREHRPEAAWRRAALSARASTRQGRAGAVVGECPYAPVARRPVWMLEEPKALYAPDGRLICGDALEFEGDPERIETGWWDGRDIRRDYYVARDRHGSRFWVFRDCRESRWYLHGLFG
;
A
#
# COMPACT_ATOMS: atom_id res chain seq x y z
N MET A 1 -60.00 24.65 -24.03
CA MET A 1 -58.93 24.18 -24.93
C MET A 1 -57.87 25.27 -24.92
N ALA A 2 -56.89 25.11 -24.04
CA ALA A 2 -55.97 26.15 -23.63
C ALA A 2 -54.57 25.88 -24.18
N GLU A 3 -53.97 26.91 -24.75
CA GLU A 3 -52.56 27.06 -25.04
C GLU A 3 -51.74 26.95 -23.74
N SER A 4 -50.57 26.30 -23.80
CA SER A 4 -49.52 26.49 -22.79
C SER A 4 -48.15 26.46 -23.46
N GLY A 5 -47.39 27.53 -23.23
CA GLY A 5 -46.13 27.83 -23.87
C GLY A 5 -44.95 27.05 -23.29
N GLN A 6 -44.09 26.56 -24.17
CA GLN A 6 -42.75 26.09 -23.87
C GLN A 6 -41.83 27.30 -23.69
N GLN A 7 -41.49 27.63 -22.44
CA GLN A 7 -40.39 28.55 -22.14
C GLN A 7 -39.06 27.79 -22.13
N SER A 8 -38.15 28.30 -22.96
CA SER A 8 -36.78 27.86 -23.17
C SER A 8 -35.93 28.02 -21.90
N LEU A 9 -35.27 26.95 -21.45
CA LEU A 9 -34.21 27.00 -20.44
C LEU A 9 -32.86 26.95 -21.16
N TRP A 10 -32.32 28.12 -21.50
CA TRP A 10 -30.96 28.28 -22.04
C TRP A 10 -29.93 28.24 -20.90
N PRO A 11 -28.73 27.66 -21.08
CA PRO A 11 -27.64 27.79 -20.12
C PRO A 11 -27.02 29.20 -20.21
N LEU A 12 -26.89 29.86 -19.05
CA LEU A 12 -26.16 31.12 -18.90
C LEU A 12 -24.66 30.92 -19.22
N PRO A 13 -23.99 31.93 -19.80
CA PRO A 13 -22.60 31.83 -20.25
C PRO A 13 -21.60 31.81 -19.08
N LEU A 14 -20.43 31.21 -19.36
CA LEU A 14 -19.23 31.19 -18.54
C LEU A 14 -18.79 32.61 -18.15
N ALA A 15 -19.10 33.05 -16.93
CA ALA A 15 -18.50 34.23 -16.32
C ALA A 15 -17.23 33.79 -15.56
N GLY A 16 -16.07 34.29 -16.00
CA GLY A 16 -14.82 34.13 -15.27
C GLY A 16 -14.90 34.77 -13.90
N SER A 17 -14.59 34.01 -12.85
CA SER A 17 -14.50 34.52 -11.48
C SER A 17 -13.14 35.20 -11.28
N THR A 18 -13.16 36.52 -11.32
CA THR A 18 -12.09 37.36 -10.77
C THR A 18 -12.09 37.24 -9.24
N SER A 19 -10.97 36.77 -8.72
CA SER A 19 -10.50 36.79 -7.32
C SER A 19 -11.17 37.85 -6.43
N SER A 20 -11.83 37.41 -5.35
CA SER A 20 -12.14 38.24 -4.16
C SER A 20 -11.16 37.91 -3.02
N SER A 21 -9.86 38.09 -3.26
CA SER A 21 -8.79 37.82 -2.28
C SER A 21 -8.85 38.67 -0.99
N VAL A 22 -9.71 39.69 -0.91
CA VAL A 22 -9.64 40.72 0.13
C VAL A 22 -10.40 40.36 1.41
N ASP A 23 -11.44 39.52 1.35
CA ASP A 23 -12.31 39.24 2.52
C ASP A 23 -11.95 37.93 3.27
N VAL A 24 -11.14 37.07 2.63
CA VAL A 24 -10.70 35.77 3.20
C VAL A 24 -9.66 35.96 4.32
N GLN A 25 -8.78 36.96 4.21
CA GLN A 25 -7.70 37.20 5.18
C GLN A 25 -8.18 37.86 6.48
N GLY A 26 -9.19 38.73 6.41
CA GLY A 26 -9.77 39.41 7.58
C GLY A 26 -10.51 38.46 8.51
N ARG A 27 -11.37 37.59 7.95
CA ARG A 27 -12.11 36.57 8.71
C ARG A 27 -11.20 35.47 9.27
N ALA A 28 -10.15 35.08 8.54
CA ALA A 28 -9.19 34.09 9.03
C ALA A 28 -8.41 34.56 10.28
N ARG A 29 -8.19 35.87 10.47
CA ARG A 29 -7.51 36.42 11.66
C ARG A 29 -8.39 36.43 12.92
N ALA A 30 -9.68 36.69 12.79
CA ALA A 30 -10.62 36.69 13.93
C ALA A 30 -10.83 35.28 14.53
N VAL A 31 -10.67 34.24 13.72
CA VAL A 31 -10.80 32.82 14.12
C VAL A 31 -9.72 32.34 15.10
N PHE A 32 -8.63 33.09 15.30
CA PHE A 32 -7.53 32.70 16.20
C PHE A 32 -7.70 33.14 17.67
N ALA A 33 -8.70 33.97 17.98
CA ALA A 33 -8.79 34.65 19.29
C ALA A 33 -9.85 34.11 20.26
N ASP A 34 -10.75 33.20 19.84
CA ASP A 34 -11.86 32.74 20.68
C ASP A 34 -11.84 31.21 20.90
N PRO A 35 -11.74 30.69 22.14
CA PRO A 35 -11.67 29.25 22.42
C PRO A 35 -12.96 28.45 22.12
N GLY A 36 -14.03 29.10 21.68
CA GLY A 36 -15.39 28.56 21.74
C GLY A 36 -15.97 27.82 20.51
N TYR A 37 -15.43 27.93 19.29
CA TYR A 37 -16.16 27.43 18.10
C TYR A 37 -15.39 26.50 17.13
N ALA A 38 -16.13 25.46 16.71
CA ALA A 38 -15.87 24.41 15.72
C ALA A 38 -14.63 23.50 15.91
N LYS A 39 -14.85 22.33 16.54
CA LYS A 39 -13.84 21.25 16.68
C LYS A 39 -13.31 20.70 15.33
N HIS A 40 -13.97 20.99 14.20
CA HIS A 40 -13.63 20.47 12.88
C HIS A 40 -13.82 21.54 11.80
N LEU A 41 -12.98 21.51 10.76
CA LEU A 41 -13.10 22.33 9.56
C LEU A 41 -12.85 21.44 8.36
N TRP A 42 -13.83 21.32 7.47
CA TRP A 42 -13.79 20.41 6.35
C TRP A 42 -13.65 21.17 5.03
N ILE A 43 -12.82 20.65 4.14
CA ILE A 43 -12.77 21.02 2.73
C ILE A 43 -13.39 19.88 1.92
N ALA A 44 -14.37 20.19 1.07
CA ALA A 44 -14.90 19.27 0.08
C ALA A 44 -14.37 19.64 -1.30
N ILE A 45 -13.89 18.64 -2.03
CA ILE A 45 -13.43 18.77 -3.43
C ILE A 45 -14.30 17.84 -4.26
N TYR A 46 -15.14 18.39 -5.13
CA TYR A 46 -16.09 17.64 -5.94
C TYR A 46 -15.64 17.59 -7.41
N PHE A 47 -15.43 16.38 -7.93
CA PHE A 47 -14.94 16.11 -9.29
C PHE A 47 -16.12 15.81 -10.23
N ASN A 48 -16.73 16.86 -10.77
CA ASN A 48 -17.94 16.78 -11.59
C ASN A 48 -17.72 16.19 -13.00
N LYS A 49 -16.47 16.15 -13.48
CA LYS A 49 -16.11 15.66 -14.81
C LYS A 49 -15.19 14.44 -14.76
N LEU A 50 -15.03 13.81 -13.60
CA LEU A 50 -14.17 12.64 -13.43
C LEU A 50 -14.39 11.55 -14.49
N PRO A 51 -15.62 11.12 -14.85
CA PRO A 51 -15.81 10.01 -15.79
C PRO A 51 -15.21 10.23 -17.18
N ILE A 52 -15.04 11.49 -17.62
CA ILE A 52 -14.39 11.80 -18.90
C ILE A 52 -12.90 12.11 -18.73
N GLU A 53 -12.50 12.66 -17.58
CA GLU A 53 -11.12 13.07 -17.28
C GLU A 53 -10.19 11.87 -17.03
N ILE A 54 -10.71 10.70 -16.64
CA ILE A 54 -9.90 9.47 -16.51
C ILE A 54 -9.22 9.07 -17.83
N TYR A 55 -9.79 9.45 -18.97
CA TYR A 55 -9.26 9.13 -20.30
C TYR A 55 -8.28 10.19 -20.82
N ALA A 56 -8.38 11.44 -20.33
CA ALA A 56 -7.58 12.58 -20.79
C ALA A 56 -6.15 12.62 -20.21
N ASN A 57 -5.89 11.92 -19.10
CA ASN A 57 -4.58 11.92 -18.44
C ASN A 57 -3.49 11.10 -19.16
N SER A 58 -3.78 10.60 -20.36
CA SER A 58 -2.86 9.74 -21.11
C SER A 58 -1.81 10.53 -21.91
N SER A 59 -2.08 11.75 -22.34
CA SER A 59 -1.15 12.61 -23.11
C SER A 59 -1.73 14.00 -23.30
N SER A 60 -0.89 15.03 -23.22
CA SER A 60 -1.20 16.47 -23.32
C SER A 60 -1.71 16.95 -24.70
N GLY A 61 -2.34 16.08 -25.49
CA GLY A 61 -2.89 16.35 -26.82
C GLY A 61 -4.35 15.92 -27.04
N ASP A 62 -5.02 15.40 -26.00
CA ASP A 62 -6.33 14.74 -26.11
C ASP A 62 -7.55 15.71 -26.17
N ASP A 63 -7.32 17.01 -26.01
CA ASP A 63 -8.37 18.04 -26.15
C ASP A 63 -8.59 18.48 -27.62
N ALA A 64 -7.99 17.78 -28.59
CA ALA A 64 -8.15 18.07 -30.02
C ALA A 64 -9.39 17.39 -30.64
N LEU A 65 -9.76 16.19 -30.18
CA LEU A 65 -10.86 15.40 -30.75
C LEU A 65 -12.13 15.51 -29.91
N PRO A 66 -13.33 15.48 -30.53
CA PRO A 66 -14.58 15.41 -29.79
C PRO A 66 -14.70 14.05 -29.10
N ARG A 67 -14.87 14.06 -27.77
CA ARG A 67 -15.02 12.85 -26.95
C ARG A 67 -16.27 12.91 -26.08
N ALA A 68 -16.93 11.77 -25.93
CA ALA A 68 -18.06 11.60 -25.04
C ALA A 68 -18.02 10.26 -24.29
N VAL A 69 -18.42 10.29 -23.03
CA VAL A 69 -18.63 9.08 -22.22
C VAL A 69 -20.08 8.64 -22.38
N VAL A 70 -20.30 7.38 -22.68
CA VAL A 70 -21.62 6.79 -22.88
C VAL A 70 -21.99 5.82 -21.78
N VAL A 71 -23.30 5.70 -21.54
CA VAL A 71 -23.89 4.74 -20.60
C VAL A 71 -25.04 4.02 -21.30
N ALA A 72 -25.14 2.70 -21.07
CA ALA A 72 -26.25 1.92 -21.56
C ALA A 72 -27.53 2.22 -20.75
N GLU A 73 -28.62 2.53 -21.44
CA GLU A 73 -29.96 2.71 -20.88
C GLU A 73 -30.93 1.80 -21.66
N GLY A 74 -31.10 0.57 -21.18
CA GLY A 74 -31.84 -0.47 -21.89
C GLY A 74 -31.14 -0.86 -23.20
N SER A 75 -31.82 -0.70 -24.34
CA SER A 75 -31.28 -1.01 -25.67
C SER A 75 -30.56 0.16 -26.35
N ARG A 76 -30.45 1.32 -25.71
CA ARG A 76 -29.87 2.54 -26.30
C ARG A 76 -28.73 3.07 -25.45
N ALA A 77 -27.66 3.53 -26.08
CA ALA A 77 -26.59 4.27 -25.42
C ALA A 77 -26.92 5.77 -25.38
N ARG A 78 -26.65 6.43 -24.25
CA ARG A 78 -26.79 7.88 -24.08
C ARG A 78 -25.49 8.53 -23.63
N ILE A 79 -25.32 9.78 -24.04
CA ILE A 79 -24.19 10.62 -23.63
C ILE A 79 -24.35 10.98 -22.14
N LEU A 80 -23.39 10.59 -21.31
CA LEU A 80 -23.32 11.01 -19.91
C LEU A 80 -22.59 12.35 -19.78
N LEU A 81 -21.41 12.45 -20.39
CA LEU A 81 -20.56 13.64 -20.38
C LEU A 81 -19.88 13.79 -21.73
N CYS A 82 -19.61 15.03 -22.13
CA CYS A 82 -18.84 15.36 -23.33
C CYS A 82 -17.74 16.38 -22.98
N ASN A 83 -16.64 16.35 -23.74
CA ASN A 83 -15.57 17.33 -23.61
C ASN A 83 -15.96 18.67 -24.26
N PRO A 84 -15.21 19.76 -24.03
CA PRO A 84 -15.56 21.07 -24.60
C PRO A 84 -15.61 21.10 -26.13
N VAL A 85 -14.82 20.27 -26.81
CA VAL A 85 -14.83 20.14 -28.28
C VAL A 85 -16.16 19.56 -28.74
N ALA A 86 -16.57 18.43 -28.18
CA ALA A 86 -17.87 17.79 -28.46
C ALA A 86 -19.04 18.73 -28.12
N ALA A 87 -18.98 19.45 -27.01
CA ALA A 87 -20.00 20.42 -26.63
C ALA A 87 -20.16 21.56 -27.66
N ARG A 88 -19.07 22.04 -28.26
CA ARG A 88 -19.12 23.06 -29.34
C ARG A 88 -19.77 22.56 -30.63
N LEU A 89 -19.77 21.24 -30.86
CA LEU A 89 -20.46 20.59 -31.98
C LEU A 89 -21.95 20.31 -31.69
N GLY A 90 -22.47 20.76 -30.55
CA GLY A 90 -23.89 20.59 -30.19
C GLY A 90 -24.20 19.29 -29.44
N ILE A 91 -23.18 18.52 -29.04
CA ILE A 91 -23.34 17.30 -28.27
C ILE A 91 -23.60 17.65 -26.81
N CYS A 92 -24.73 17.17 -26.28
CA CYS A 92 -25.18 17.45 -24.91
C CYS A 92 -25.38 16.16 -24.11
N PRO A 93 -25.13 16.18 -22.78
CA PRO A 93 -25.56 15.12 -21.88
C PRO A 93 -27.05 14.78 -22.03
N GLY A 94 -27.40 13.49 -21.95
CA GLY A 94 -28.75 12.98 -22.10
C GLY A 94 -29.19 12.68 -23.54
N GLN A 95 -28.45 13.15 -24.55
CA GLN A 95 -28.72 12.79 -25.96
C GLN A 95 -28.41 11.31 -26.23
N THR A 96 -29.05 10.73 -27.25
CA THR A 96 -28.70 9.37 -27.71
C THR A 96 -27.37 9.40 -28.45
N LEU A 97 -26.63 8.28 -28.39
CA LEU A 97 -25.37 8.14 -29.13
C LEU A 97 -25.57 8.35 -30.64
N ASN A 98 -26.66 7.86 -31.22
CA ASN A 98 -26.96 8.06 -32.65
C ASN A 98 -27.13 9.54 -33.02
N THR A 99 -27.81 10.33 -32.17
CA THR A 99 -27.93 11.77 -32.40
C THR A 99 -26.57 12.47 -32.30
N ALA A 100 -25.73 12.07 -31.34
CA ALA A 100 -24.40 12.63 -31.18
C ALA A 100 -23.48 12.29 -32.38
N LEU A 101 -23.51 11.05 -32.87
CA LEU A 101 -22.76 10.62 -34.06
C LEU A 101 -23.27 11.27 -35.36
N ALA A 102 -24.56 11.63 -35.42
CA ALA A 102 -25.08 12.41 -36.54
C ALA A 102 -24.57 13.86 -36.55
N LEU A 103 -24.29 14.44 -35.38
CA LEU A 103 -23.71 15.78 -35.24
C LEU A 103 -22.19 15.78 -35.45
N ALA A 104 -21.50 14.73 -34.99
CA ALA A 104 -20.05 14.57 -35.14
C ALA A 104 -19.71 13.10 -35.45
N PRO A 105 -19.49 12.74 -36.73
CA PRO A 105 -19.12 11.39 -37.13
C PRO A 105 -17.80 10.91 -36.52
N ASP A 106 -16.85 11.84 -36.29
CA ASP A 106 -15.55 11.57 -35.70
C ASP A 106 -15.56 11.56 -34.15
N LEU A 107 -16.75 11.49 -33.53
CA LEU A 107 -16.90 11.44 -32.07
C LEU A 107 -16.29 10.17 -31.49
N GLU A 108 -15.33 10.33 -30.59
CA GLU A 108 -14.82 9.24 -29.78
C GLU A 108 -15.81 8.94 -28.63
N ALA A 109 -16.61 7.90 -28.80
CA ALA A 109 -17.52 7.41 -27.77
C ALA A 109 -16.83 6.32 -26.94
N VAL A 110 -16.64 6.60 -25.65
CA VAL A 110 -16.03 5.66 -24.69
C VAL A 110 -17.07 5.21 -23.67
N ASP A 111 -17.09 3.93 -23.35
CA ASP A 111 -17.97 3.41 -22.30
C ASP A 111 -17.54 3.94 -20.93
N ARG A 112 -18.51 4.14 -20.03
CA ARG A 112 -18.21 4.47 -18.64
C ARG A 112 -17.48 3.30 -17.98
N ASP A 113 -16.34 3.59 -17.35
CA ASP A 113 -15.58 2.64 -16.54
C ASP A 113 -15.60 3.05 -15.05
N PRO A 114 -16.57 2.54 -14.25
CA PRO A 114 -16.65 2.83 -12.82
C PRO A 114 -15.44 2.34 -12.00
N GLU A 115 -14.73 1.31 -12.47
CA GLU A 115 -13.56 0.79 -11.76
C GLU A 115 -12.36 1.72 -11.92
N ALA A 116 -12.15 2.24 -13.13
CA ALA A 116 -11.16 3.29 -13.40
C ALA A 116 -11.50 4.59 -12.65
N GLU A 117 -12.77 5.01 -12.60
CA GLU A 117 -13.23 6.15 -11.78
C GLU A 117 -12.86 5.94 -10.30
N THR A 118 -13.15 4.76 -9.76
CA THR A 118 -12.86 4.43 -8.36
C THR A 118 -11.35 4.41 -8.09
N ARG A 119 -10.55 3.90 -9.03
CA ARG A 119 -9.08 3.90 -8.95
C ARG A 119 -8.54 5.34 -8.92
N ALA A 120 -9.01 6.19 -9.83
CA ALA A 120 -8.64 7.60 -9.90
C ALA A 120 -9.01 8.33 -8.59
N MET A 121 -10.20 8.09 -8.04
CA MET A 121 -10.59 8.67 -6.75
C MET A 121 -9.68 8.23 -5.60
N ARG A 122 -9.27 6.97 -5.53
CA ARG A 122 -8.32 6.48 -4.50
C ARG A 122 -6.93 7.09 -4.67
N GLU A 123 -6.49 7.32 -5.91
CA GLU A 123 -5.23 8.01 -6.19
C GLU A 123 -5.29 9.47 -5.76
N LEU A 124 -6.40 10.17 -6.05
CA LEU A 124 -6.67 11.53 -5.59
C LEU A 124 -6.76 11.59 -4.06
N ALA A 125 -7.42 10.63 -3.41
CA ALA A 125 -7.45 10.55 -1.94
C ALA A 125 -6.05 10.39 -1.34
N THR A 126 -5.22 9.54 -1.96
CA THR A 126 -3.81 9.34 -1.54
C THR A 126 -2.98 10.60 -1.76
N TRP A 127 -3.20 11.33 -2.86
CA TRP A 127 -2.57 12.63 -3.10
C TRP A 127 -2.96 13.65 -2.02
N ALA A 128 -4.25 13.74 -1.71
CA ALA A 128 -4.81 14.68 -0.74
C ALA A 128 -4.27 14.49 0.69
N MET A 129 -3.76 13.29 1.01
CA MET A 129 -3.14 13.00 2.32
C MET A 129 -1.92 13.88 2.63
N ARG A 130 -1.31 14.53 1.62
CA ARG A 130 -0.25 15.54 1.84
C ARG A 130 -0.72 16.76 2.62
N PHE A 131 -2.02 17.06 2.58
CA PHE A 131 -2.63 18.22 3.23
C PHE A 131 -3.20 17.89 4.59
N THR A 132 -3.73 16.68 4.77
CA THR A 132 -4.24 16.18 6.05
C THR A 132 -4.29 14.66 6.02
N PRO A 133 -3.96 13.94 7.11
CA PRO A 133 -4.18 12.49 7.18
C PRO A 133 -5.68 12.11 7.20
N ALA A 134 -6.57 13.07 7.46
CA ALA A 134 -8.01 12.86 7.60
C ALA A 134 -8.75 13.13 6.28
N VAL A 135 -8.51 12.27 5.28
CA VAL A 135 -9.19 12.32 3.97
C VAL A 135 -10.26 11.24 3.91
N SER A 136 -11.47 11.54 3.45
CA SER A 136 -12.54 10.57 3.23
C SER A 136 -13.04 10.64 1.79
N LEU A 137 -13.41 9.48 1.23
CA LEU A 137 -13.97 9.34 -0.10
C LEU A 137 -15.50 9.34 0.00
N ASP A 138 -16.14 10.19 -0.80
CA ASP A 138 -17.59 10.19 -0.96
C ASP A 138 -17.98 9.50 -2.29
N PRO A 139 -19.05 8.66 -2.30
CA PRO A 139 -19.51 7.97 -3.50
C PRO A 139 -19.87 8.88 -4.68
N SER A 140 -20.09 10.17 -4.43
CA SER A 140 -20.41 11.15 -5.46
C SER A 140 -19.20 11.74 -6.19
N ASN A 141 -18.05 11.07 -6.22
CA ASN A 141 -16.79 11.61 -6.75
C ASN A 141 -16.35 12.89 -6.01
N ALA A 142 -16.44 12.87 -4.67
CA ALA A 142 -15.91 13.95 -3.84
C ALA A 142 -14.89 13.45 -2.82
N LEU A 143 -13.93 14.31 -2.48
CA LEU A 143 -13.01 14.13 -1.37
C LEU A 143 -13.38 15.09 -0.24
N LEU A 144 -13.39 14.58 0.98
CA LEU A 144 -13.69 15.33 2.19
C LEU A 144 -12.49 15.30 3.11
N LEU A 145 -11.89 16.47 3.36
CA LEU A 145 -10.65 16.64 4.09
C LEU A 145 -10.94 17.37 5.40
N ASP A 146 -10.71 16.74 6.56
CA ASP A 146 -10.67 17.47 7.83
C ASP A 146 -9.32 18.16 7.96
N VAL A 147 -9.30 19.47 7.78
CA VAL A 147 -8.07 20.26 7.70
C VAL A 147 -7.75 21.01 8.98
N ARG A 148 -8.58 20.91 10.02
CA ARG A 148 -8.39 21.70 11.25
C ARG A 148 -7.00 21.49 11.85
N GLY A 149 -6.54 20.24 11.90
CA GLY A 149 -5.23 19.88 12.44
C GLY A 149 -4.04 20.34 11.59
N SER A 150 -4.23 20.55 10.29
CA SER A 150 -3.15 20.93 9.37
C SER A 150 -3.02 22.44 9.14
N LEU A 151 -4.01 23.25 9.53
CA LEU A 151 -3.97 24.71 9.33
C LEU A 151 -2.68 25.37 9.85
N LYS A 152 -2.17 24.94 11.01
CA LYS A 152 -0.93 25.49 11.58
C LYS A 152 0.29 25.18 10.71
N LEU A 153 0.38 23.96 10.15
CA LEU A 153 1.48 23.53 9.28
C LEU A 153 1.55 24.37 8.01
N PHE A 154 0.41 24.68 7.42
CA PHE A 154 0.32 25.45 6.17
C PHE A 154 0.29 26.97 6.40
N GLY A 155 0.30 27.44 7.65
CA GLY A 155 0.26 28.87 7.98
C GLY A 155 -1.11 29.52 7.73
N GLY A 156 -2.20 28.75 7.86
CA GLY A 156 -3.59 29.21 7.76
C GLY A 156 -4.36 28.63 6.58
N PHE A 157 -5.70 28.82 6.60
CA PHE A 157 -6.62 28.27 5.60
C PHE A 157 -6.33 28.77 4.17
N ALA A 158 -6.08 30.08 3.99
CA ALA A 158 -5.88 30.66 2.67
C ALA A 158 -4.69 30.04 1.91
N LYS A 159 -3.58 29.78 2.63
CA LYS A 159 -2.39 29.14 2.04
C LYS A 159 -2.64 27.68 1.70
N LEU A 160 -3.31 26.95 2.59
CA LEU A 160 -3.70 25.57 2.35
C LEU A 160 -4.63 25.45 1.13
N HIS A 161 -5.67 26.28 1.07
CA HIS A 161 -6.62 26.32 -0.03
C HIS A 161 -5.91 26.63 -1.37
N ALA A 162 -5.05 27.64 -1.40
CA ALA A 162 -4.28 27.97 -2.59
C ALA A 162 -3.37 26.81 -3.05
N ALA A 163 -2.72 26.11 -2.12
CA ALA A 163 -1.89 24.95 -2.45
C ALA A 163 -2.72 23.80 -3.05
N ILE A 164 -3.92 23.52 -2.51
CA ILE A 164 -4.83 22.50 -3.06
C ILE A 164 -5.25 22.86 -4.49
N VAL A 165 -5.67 24.11 -4.70
CA VAL A 165 -6.15 24.59 -6.01
C VAL A 165 -5.02 24.56 -7.05
N ALA A 166 -3.81 25.00 -6.69
CA ALA A 166 -2.66 24.98 -7.58
C ALA A 166 -2.30 23.55 -8.02
N ASP A 167 -2.15 22.62 -7.07
CA ASP A 167 -1.83 21.21 -7.35
C ASP A 167 -2.90 20.53 -8.23
N LEU A 168 -4.19 20.83 -8.03
CA LEU A 168 -5.27 20.27 -8.86
C LEU A 168 -5.27 20.88 -10.27
N GLY A 169 -4.94 22.17 -10.39
CA GLY A 169 -4.80 22.85 -11.68
C GLY A 169 -3.68 22.23 -12.53
N GLU A 170 -2.53 21.93 -11.93
CA GLU A 170 -1.42 21.25 -12.61
C GLU A 170 -1.78 19.83 -13.09
N ARG A 171 -2.71 19.16 -12.39
CA ARG A 171 -3.18 17.82 -12.72
C ARG A 171 -4.28 17.80 -13.79
N GLY A 172 -4.81 18.96 -14.18
CA GLY A 172 -5.82 19.07 -15.24
C GLY A 172 -7.24 18.64 -14.85
N TYR A 173 -7.55 18.43 -13.57
CA TYR A 173 -8.89 18.06 -13.13
C TYR A 173 -9.81 19.28 -13.03
N ARG A 174 -11.08 19.12 -13.43
CA ARG A 174 -12.13 20.10 -13.11
C ARG A 174 -12.78 19.74 -11.79
N PHE A 175 -12.81 20.71 -10.90
CA PHE A 175 -13.34 20.53 -9.56
C PHE A 175 -14.11 21.76 -9.09
N ALA A 176 -14.98 21.54 -8.12
CA ALA A 176 -15.55 22.58 -7.27
C ALA A 176 -15.06 22.36 -5.84
N ILE A 177 -14.72 23.43 -5.14
CA ILE A 177 -14.16 23.37 -3.80
C ILE A 177 -14.97 24.24 -2.85
N ALA A 178 -15.28 23.72 -1.67
CA ALA A 178 -15.95 24.48 -0.63
C ALA A 178 -15.46 24.08 0.75
N CYS A 179 -15.67 24.97 1.72
CA CYS A 179 -15.26 24.76 3.10
C CYS A 179 -16.41 25.02 4.07
N ALA A 180 -16.59 24.12 5.03
CA ALA A 180 -17.60 24.24 6.06
C ALA A 180 -17.19 23.53 7.37
N PRO A 181 -17.85 23.80 8.50
CA PRO A 181 -17.57 23.15 9.78
C PRO A 181 -18.01 21.67 9.83
N THR A 182 -18.83 21.22 8.89
CA THR A 182 -19.30 19.83 8.75
C THR A 182 -18.99 19.30 7.35
N ALA A 183 -18.78 17.99 7.22
CA ALA A 183 -18.37 17.41 5.95
C ALA A 183 -19.51 17.44 4.92
N LEU A 184 -20.75 17.13 5.32
CA LEU A 184 -21.91 17.25 4.43
C LEU A 184 -22.19 18.68 3.98
N ALA A 185 -22.04 19.69 4.83
CA ALA A 185 -22.23 21.08 4.40
C ALA A 185 -21.20 21.46 3.32
N ALA A 186 -19.92 21.13 3.55
CA ALA A 186 -18.87 21.38 2.58
C ALA A 186 -19.18 20.66 1.25
N LEU A 187 -19.63 19.41 1.30
CA LEU A 187 -20.04 18.64 0.12
C LEU A 187 -21.17 19.30 -0.65
N TRP A 188 -22.22 19.76 0.04
CA TRP A 188 -23.38 20.40 -0.59
C TRP A 188 -23.03 21.74 -1.24
N PHE A 189 -22.19 22.55 -0.59
CA PHE A 189 -21.64 23.76 -1.22
C PHE A 189 -20.83 23.42 -2.47
N ALA A 190 -19.93 22.44 -2.41
CA ALA A 190 -19.11 22.04 -3.55
C ALA A 190 -19.97 21.51 -4.73
N ARG A 191 -21.02 20.71 -4.45
CA ARG A 191 -21.94 20.19 -5.48
C ARG A 191 -22.73 21.30 -6.18
N THR A 192 -23.09 22.36 -5.48
CA THR A 192 -23.74 23.55 -6.07
C THR A 192 -22.76 24.48 -6.78
N ARG A 193 -21.45 24.16 -6.79
CA ARG A 193 -20.37 24.99 -7.33
C ARG A 193 -20.34 26.40 -6.74
N ARG A 194 -20.81 26.54 -5.50
CA ARG A 194 -20.58 27.74 -4.72
C ARG A 194 -19.24 27.57 -4.03
N ASP A 195 -18.29 28.45 -4.33
CA ASP A 195 -17.00 28.57 -3.62
C ASP A 195 -17.25 29.17 -2.22
N ALA A 196 -18.03 28.46 -1.40
CA ALA A 196 -18.43 28.89 -0.08
C ALA A 196 -17.31 28.58 0.92
N VAL A 197 -17.00 29.55 1.78
CA VAL A 197 -16.07 29.39 2.89
C VAL A 197 -16.80 29.79 4.16
N VAL A 198 -17.24 28.78 4.91
CA VAL A 198 -17.97 28.93 6.17
C VAL A 198 -17.12 28.37 7.30
N PHE A 199 -16.80 29.20 8.30
CA PHE A 199 -15.97 28.78 9.45
C PHE A 199 -16.79 28.50 10.70
N ASP A 200 -17.89 29.22 10.88
CA ASP A 200 -18.75 29.07 12.04
C ASP A 200 -19.99 28.23 11.70
N ARG A 201 -20.30 27.28 12.57
CA ARG A 201 -21.50 26.46 12.48
C ARG A 201 -22.77 27.31 12.60
N ALA A 202 -22.72 28.42 13.32
CA ALA A 202 -23.85 29.35 13.45
C ALA A 202 -24.29 29.96 12.11
N GLU A 203 -23.40 30.02 11.11
CA GLU A 203 -23.68 30.56 9.78
C GLU A 203 -24.34 29.53 8.85
N LEU A 204 -24.30 28.23 9.18
CA LEU A 204 -24.80 27.16 8.32
C LEU A 204 -26.30 27.28 7.99
N PRO A 205 -27.23 27.58 8.93
CA PRO A 205 -28.65 27.73 8.61
C PRO A 205 -28.94 28.75 7.51
N GLY A 206 -28.26 29.90 7.53
CA GLY A 206 -28.43 30.94 6.52
C GLY A 206 -27.82 30.56 5.17
N GLN A 207 -26.61 29.98 5.18
CA GLN A 207 -25.89 29.66 3.95
C GLN A 207 -26.41 28.40 3.24
N LEU A 208 -26.72 27.33 3.99
CA LEU A 208 -27.27 26.10 3.43
C LEU A 208 -28.73 26.26 3.03
N GLY A 209 -29.48 27.14 3.70
CA GLY A 209 -30.90 27.35 3.45
C GLY A 209 -31.22 27.69 1.99
N ASP A 210 -30.36 28.46 1.34
CA ASP A 210 -30.51 28.94 -0.04
C ASP A 210 -30.05 27.95 -1.12
N LEU A 211 -29.59 26.75 -0.74
CA LEU A 211 -29.16 25.73 -1.69
C LEU A 211 -30.37 24.97 -2.25
N SER A 212 -30.30 24.61 -3.53
CA SER A 212 -31.26 23.67 -4.14
C SER A 212 -31.17 22.32 -3.44
N ILE A 213 -32.30 21.65 -3.28
CA ILE A 213 -32.36 20.29 -2.76
C ILE A 213 -31.55 19.28 -3.59
N ASP A 214 -31.25 19.58 -4.86
CA ASP A 214 -30.48 18.71 -5.76
C ASP A 214 -29.09 18.35 -5.24
N CYS A 215 -28.49 19.23 -4.43
CA CYS A 215 -27.16 18.98 -3.87
C CYS A 215 -27.15 17.83 -2.85
N MET A 216 -28.30 17.44 -2.29
CA MET A 216 -28.39 16.31 -1.36
C MET A 216 -28.08 14.98 -2.06
N GLY A 217 -28.37 14.86 -3.35
CA GLY A 217 -28.11 13.63 -4.11
C GLY A 217 -28.96 12.44 -3.67
N TRP A 218 -30.16 12.69 -3.16
CA TRP A 218 -31.12 11.64 -2.79
C TRP A 218 -31.73 10.96 -4.03
N PRO A 219 -32.33 9.75 -3.88
CA PRO A 219 -32.95 9.04 -5.00
C PRO A 219 -33.99 9.89 -5.74
N ALA A 220 -34.05 9.74 -7.06
CA ALA A 220 -34.90 10.56 -7.93
C ALA A 220 -36.38 10.58 -7.51
N ASP A 221 -36.92 9.47 -7.00
CA ASP A 221 -38.30 9.39 -6.50
C ASP A 221 -38.53 10.29 -5.28
N THR A 222 -37.53 10.37 -4.40
CA THR A 222 -37.56 11.23 -3.22
C THR A 222 -37.44 12.70 -3.62
N MET A 223 -36.57 12.99 -4.58
CA MET A 223 -36.45 14.35 -5.13
C MET A 223 -37.75 14.80 -5.78
N ARG A 224 -38.36 13.95 -6.65
CA ARG A 224 -39.66 14.21 -7.28
C ARG A 224 -40.78 14.42 -6.26
N MET A 225 -40.78 13.65 -5.19
CA MET A 225 -41.75 13.82 -4.09
C MET A 225 -41.61 15.19 -3.42
N LEU A 226 -40.38 15.60 -3.08
CA LEU A 226 -40.11 16.90 -2.46
C LEU A 226 -40.50 18.06 -3.37
N THR A 227 -40.09 18.01 -4.64
CA THR A 227 -40.50 19.02 -5.62
C THR A 227 -42.01 19.03 -5.82
N GLY A 228 -42.67 17.87 -5.76
CA GLY A 228 -44.12 17.74 -5.91
C GLY A 228 -44.94 18.37 -4.77
N ILE A 229 -44.35 18.51 -3.58
CA ILE A 229 -44.94 19.24 -2.44
C ILE A 229 -44.44 20.69 -2.34
N GLY A 230 -43.72 21.18 -3.35
CA GLY A 230 -43.26 22.57 -3.44
C GLY A 230 -41.95 22.87 -2.70
N VAL A 231 -41.17 21.85 -2.34
CA VAL A 231 -39.85 22.04 -1.72
C VAL A 231 -38.78 22.08 -2.81
N ALA A 232 -38.13 23.22 -2.97
CA ALA A 232 -37.03 23.45 -3.91
C ALA A 232 -35.71 23.74 -3.19
N THR A 233 -35.75 24.26 -1.96
CA THR A 233 -34.53 24.60 -1.19
C THR A 233 -34.36 23.77 0.08
N ILE A 234 -33.12 23.68 0.57
CA ILE A 234 -32.84 23.02 1.86
C ILE A 234 -33.55 23.76 3.00
N GLY A 235 -33.60 25.09 2.95
CA GLY A 235 -34.30 25.93 3.92
C GLY A 235 -35.78 25.59 4.03
N GLU A 236 -36.45 25.38 2.90
CA GLU A 236 -37.84 24.88 2.86
C GLU A 236 -37.95 23.46 3.43
N CYS A 237 -37.02 22.58 3.08
CA CYS A 237 -37.00 21.20 3.54
C CYS A 237 -36.91 21.10 5.08
N ILE A 238 -36.04 21.90 5.72
CA ILE A 238 -35.86 21.87 7.19
C ILE A 238 -37.00 22.55 7.96
N ARG A 239 -37.80 23.40 7.31
CA ARG A 239 -39.00 24.01 7.91
C ARG A 239 -40.17 23.03 7.98
N LEU A 240 -40.11 21.91 7.25
CA LEU A 240 -41.16 20.89 7.31
C LEU A 240 -41.24 20.23 8.70
N PRO A 241 -42.44 19.78 9.12
CA PRO A 241 -42.58 19.04 10.37
C PRO A 241 -41.71 17.78 10.39
N ARG A 242 -40.80 17.70 11.37
CA ARG A 242 -39.79 16.64 11.48
C ARG A 242 -40.41 15.24 11.54
N ASP A 243 -41.53 15.06 12.23
CA ASP A 243 -42.25 13.78 12.33
C ASP A 243 -42.84 13.31 11.01
N GLY A 244 -43.27 14.26 10.16
CA GLY A 244 -43.76 13.97 8.82
C GLY A 244 -42.62 13.61 7.88
N LEU A 245 -41.50 14.34 8.01
CA LEU A 245 -40.28 14.08 7.24
C LEU A 245 -39.70 12.70 7.57
N ALA A 246 -39.58 12.34 8.85
CA ALA A 246 -39.07 11.05 9.29
C ALA A 246 -39.90 9.87 8.77
N ARG A 247 -41.24 9.98 8.78
CA ARG A 247 -42.15 8.95 8.27
C ARG A 247 -42.06 8.74 6.76
N ARG A 248 -41.85 9.82 5.99
CA ARG A 248 -41.84 9.79 4.52
C ARG A 248 -40.45 9.51 3.94
N LEU A 249 -39.43 10.17 4.48
CA LEU A 249 -38.05 10.09 3.99
C LEU A 249 -37.24 9.00 4.67
N GLY A 250 -37.70 8.52 5.83
CA GLY A 250 -36.96 7.61 6.69
C GLY A 250 -35.94 8.33 7.60
N PRO A 251 -35.49 7.65 8.67
CA PRO A 251 -34.60 8.24 9.67
C PRO A 251 -33.20 8.58 9.14
N ALA A 252 -32.72 7.89 8.10
CA ALA A 252 -31.39 8.11 7.54
C ALA A 252 -31.24 9.51 6.91
N ARG A 253 -32.22 9.95 6.11
CA ARG A 253 -32.19 11.25 5.42
C ARG A 253 -32.37 12.41 6.39
N LEU A 254 -33.19 12.23 7.44
CA LEU A 254 -33.29 13.20 8.52
C LEU A 254 -31.95 13.32 9.27
N ALA A 255 -31.26 12.20 9.50
CA ALA A 255 -29.92 12.23 10.09
C ALA A 255 -28.89 12.92 9.19
N GLU A 256 -28.96 12.78 7.86
CA GLU A 256 -28.11 13.52 6.93
C GLU A 256 -28.32 15.04 7.04
N LEU A 257 -29.57 15.50 7.12
CA LEU A 257 -29.87 16.91 7.39
C LEU A 257 -29.25 17.35 8.73
N ASP A 258 -29.48 16.59 9.80
CA ASP A 258 -28.94 16.91 11.12
C ASP A 258 -27.41 16.93 11.13
N GLN A 259 -26.75 16.07 10.35
CA GLN A 259 -25.29 16.05 10.18
C GLN A 259 -24.79 17.27 9.39
N ALA A 260 -25.48 17.66 8.32
CA ALA A 260 -25.12 18.84 7.53
C ALA A 260 -25.17 20.13 8.37
N PHE A 261 -26.20 20.31 9.21
CA PHE A 261 -26.30 21.43 10.15
C PHE A 261 -25.49 21.23 11.46
N GLY A 262 -24.78 20.10 11.57
CA GLY A 262 -23.92 19.71 12.70
C GLY A 262 -24.67 19.32 13.98
N ALA A 263 -26.01 19.25 13.96
CA ALA A 263 -26.84 18.81 15.08
C ALA A 263 -26.52 17.38 15.51
N ARG A 264 -26.00 16.58 14.59
CA ARG A 264 -25.53 15.22 14.84
C ARG A 264 -24.07 15.06 14.38
N PRO A 265 -23.21 14.34 15.15
CA PRO A 265 -21.88 13.98 14.68
C PRO A 265 -21.90 13.13 13.40
N GLU A 266 -20.92 13.34 12.55
CA GLU A 266 -20.75 12.68 11.27
C GLU A 266 -19.39 11.96 11.23
N PRO A 267 -19.26 10.78 11.89
CA PRO A 267 -18.00 10.04 11.85
C PRO A 267 -17.77 9.51 10.43
N ARG A 268 -16.57 9.73 9.89
CA ARG A 268 -16.19 9.27 8.55
C ARG A 268 -15.01 8.31 8.62
N ALA A 269 -15.06 7.30 7.76
CA ALA A 269 -13.91 6.43 7.53
C ALA A 269 -12.88 7.20 6.71
N PHE A 270 -11.67 7.32 7.26
CA PHE A 270 -10.56 7.93 6.54
C PHE A 270 -9.92 6.92 5.59
N HIS A 271 -9.54 7.42 4.42
CA HIS A 271 -8.82 6.70 3.39
C HIS A 271 -7.52 6.16 3.96
N GLN A 272 -7.35 4.84 3.84
CA GLN A 272 -6.08 4.20 4.15
C GLN A 272 -5.40 3.89 2.83
N PRO A 273 -4.21 4.45 2.57
CA PRO A 273 -3.49 4.15 1.35
C PRO A 273 -3.14 2.66 1.33
N PRO A 274 -3.14 2.03 0.14
CA PRO A 274 -2.80 0.60 0.03
C PRO A 274 -1.45 0.31 0.66
N ARG A 275 -1.39 -0.70 1.54
CA ARG A 275 -0.14 -1.17 2.16
C ARG A 275 0.59 -2.21 1.31
N SER A 276 0.17 -2.39 0.06
CA SER A 276 0.79 -3.27 -0.90
C SER A 276 0.75 -2.62 -2.28
N PHE A 277 1.83 -2.83 -3.01
CA PHE A 277 1.89 -2.54 -4.43
C PHE A 277 1.34 -3.74 -5.20
N ALA A 278 0.50 -3.49 -6.20
CA ALA A 278 0.07 -4.50 -7.15
C ALA A 278 -0.07 -3.85 -8.53
N ALA A 279 0.63 -4.36 -9.52
CA ALA A 279 0.51 -3.89 -10.89
C ALA A 279 0.78 -5.03 -11.88
N ASN A 280 0.00 -5.06 -12.96
CA ASN A 280 0.19 -5.97 -14.08
C ASN A 280 0.62 -5.16 -15.32
N LEU A 281 1.36 -5.82 -16.20
CA LEU A 281 1.78 -5.28 -17.48
C LEU A 281 1.65 -6.37 -18.54
N ASP A 282 0.77 -6.12 -19.51
CA ASP A 282 0.65 -6.97 -20.70
C ASP A 282 1.88 -6.80 -21.59
N LEU A 283 2.37 -7.92 -22.12
CA LEU A 283 3.49 -7.93 -23.04
C LEU A 283 2.97 -7.64 -24.46
N PRO A 284 3.69 -6.81 -25.25
CA PRO A 284 3.28 -6.51 -26.61
C PRO A 284 3.37 -7.72 -27.54
N VAL A 285 4.25 -8.67 -27.20
CA VAL A 285 4.45 -9.93 -27.92
C VAL A 285 4.62 -11.03 -26.88
N GLU A 286 3.98 -12.16 -27.13
CA GLU A 286 4.10 -13.34 -26.28
C GLU A 286 5.47 -13.98 -26.43
N THR A 287 6.06 -14.38 -25.31
CA THR A 287 7.46 -14.78 -25.33
C THR A 287 7.81 -15.82 -24.28
N THR A 288 8.75 -16.69 -24.62
CA THR A 288 9.43 -17.59 -23.68
C THR A 288 10.83 -17.07 -23.31
N ASP A 289 11.24 -15.91 -23.84
CA ASP A 289 12.51 -15.27 -23.52
C ASP A 289 12.44 -14.51 -22.19
N ALA A 290 13.27 -14.93 -21.23
CA ALA A 290 13.40 -14.31 -19.92
C ALA A 290 13.81 -12.82 -20.01
N SER A 291 14.54 -12.41 -21.04
CA SER A 291 15.01 -11.04 -21.23
C SER A 291 13.87 -10.05 -21.45
N LEU A 292 12.85 -10.45 -22.23
CA LEU A 292 11.66 -9.65 -22.47
C LEU A 292 10.77 -9.56 -21.22
N VAL A 293 10.64 -10.67 -20.47
CA VAL A 293 9.96 -10.69 -19.17
C VAL A 293 10.66 -9.76 -18.17
N LEU A 294 12.00 -9.77 -18.13
CA LEU A 294 12.79 -8.92 -17.26
C LEU A 294 12.61 -7.42 -17.61
N THR A 295 12.48 -7.09 -18.89
CA THR A 295 12.21 -5.72 -19.36
C THR A 295 10.84 -5.23 -18.88
N ALA A 296 9.81 -6.08 -18.93
CA ALA A 296 8.50 -5.78 -18.37
C ALA A 296 8.56 -5.59 -16.85
N LEU A 297 9.29 -6.47 -16.16
CA LEU A 297 9.48 -6.38 -14.71
C LEU A 297 10.23 -5.11 -14.30
N GLN A 298 11.21 -4.63 -15.09
CA GLN A 298 11.90 -3.37 -14.86
C GLN A 298 10.92 -2.18 -14.84
N LYS A 299 9.95 -2.14 -15.75
CA LYS A 299 8.89 -1.11 -15.75
C LYS A 299 8.01 -1.18 -14.51
N LEU A 300 7.66 -2.39 -14.07
CA LEU A 300 6.88 -2.61 -12.85
C LEU A 300 7.68 -2.21 -11.59
N LEU A 301 8.98 -2.51 -11.54
CA LEU A 301 9.87 -2.11 -10.46
C LEU A 301 10.06 -0.59 -10.41
N ALA A 302 10.12 0.10 -11.55
CA ALA A 302 10.15 1.57 -11.57
C ALA A 302 8.86 2.18 -10.98
N ARG A 303 7.69 1.58 -11.27
CA ARG A 303 6.41 1.96 -10.65
C ARG A 303 6.41 1.67 -9.14
N LEU A 304 6.96 0.53 -8.73
CA LEU A 304 7.15 0.18 -7.31
C LEU A 304 8.06 1.20 -6.62
N GLU A 305 9.15 1.65 -7.26
CA GLU A 305 10.06 2.64 -6.69
C GLU A 305 9.33 3.95 -6.35
N GLY A 306 8.56 4.48 -7.31
CA GLY A 306 7.73 5.65 -7.09
C GLY A 306 6.72 5.44 -5.97
N PHE A 307 6.15 4.24 -5.88
CA PHE A 307 5.22 3.87 -4.81
C PHE A 307 5.91 3.78 -3.43
N LEU A 308 7.08 3.16 -3.33
CA LEU A 308 7.86 3.06 -2.09
C LEU A 308 8.35 4.43 -1.61
N ARG A 309 8.82 5.28 -2.53
CA ARG A 309 9.21 6.67 -2.22
C ARG A 309 8.06 7.47 -1.61
N ARG A 310 6.84 7.35 -2.18
CA ARG A 310 5.65 8.03 -1.63
C ARG A 310 5.25 7.53 -0.25
N HIS A 311 5.47 6.25 0.05
CA HIS A 311 5.13 5.64 1.34
C HIS A 311 6.30 5.63 2.34
N GLN A 312 7.47 6.15 1.96
CA GLN A 312 8.73 6.04 2.71
C GLN A 312 8.98 4.60 3.20
N GLY A 313 8.62 3.62 2.38
CA GLY A 313 8.56 2.21 2.75
C GLY A 313 9.61 1.36 2.03
N ALA A 314 9.65 0.08 2.40
CA ALA A 314 10.47 -0.93 1.75
C ALA A 314 9.76 -2.28 1.68
N VAL A 315 10.33 -3.21 0.93
CA VAL A 315 9.77 -4.55 0.72
C VAL A 315 10.71 -5.61 1.30
N GLU A 316 10.14 -6.60 1.98
CA GLU A 316 10.84 -7.85 2.36
C GLU A 316 10.45 -9.00 1.43
N LEU A 317 9.47 -8.79 0.55
CA LEU A 317 8.88 -9.85 -0.26
C LEU A 317 8.38 -9.29 -1.58
N LEU A 318 8.68 -10.00 -2.67
CA LEU A 318 8.10 -9.80 -3.99
C LEU A 318 7.40 -11.08 -4.43
N TRP A 319 6.21 -10.93 -4.99
CA TRP A 319 5.52 -11.94 -5.77
C TRP A 319 5.51 -11.50 -7.23
N ILE A 320 6.09 -12.35 -8.08
CA ILE A 320 6.11 -12.15 -9.53
C ILE A 320 5.19 -13.21 -10.13
N SER A 321 4.15 -12.75 -10.81
CA SER A 321 3.19 -13.60 -11.51
C SER A 321 3.49 -13.55 -13.00
N LEU A 322 3.78 -14.69 -13.62
CA LEU A 322 3.92 -14.82 -15.06
C LEU A 322 2.64 -15.45 -15.60
N TYR A 323 1.82 -14.65 -16.27
CA TYR A 323 0.60 -15.12 -16.91
C TYR A 323 0.96 -15.75 -18.25
N ARG A 324 0.67 -17.04 -18.41
CA ARG A 324 1.07 -17.83 -19.57
C ARG A 324 -0.14 -18.16 -20.42
N ARG A 325 0.06 -18.24 -21.74
CA ARG A 325 -0.97 -18.68 -22.67
C ARG A 325 -1.30 -20.15 -22.41
N ASP A 326 -2.58 -20.47 -22.31
CA ASP A 326 -3.13 -21.84 -22.18
C ASP A 326 -2.50 -22.67 -21.05
N ALA A 327 -1.92 -22.01 -20.05
CA ALA A 327 -1.22 -22.62 -18.93
C ALA A 327 -1.48 -21.82 -17.64
N PRO A 328 -1.44 -22.46 -16.47
CA PRO A 328 -1.61 -21.75 -15.21
C PRO A 328 -0.53 -20.70 -15.01
N ALA A 329 -0.88 -19.59 -14.37
CA ALA A 329 0.09 -18.55 -14.03
C ALA A 329 1.19 -19.13 -13.14
N LEU A 330 2.44 -18.81 -13.45
CA LEU A 330 3.58 -19.20 -12.63
C LEU A 330 3.82 -18.12 -11.59
N LEU A 331 3.77 -18.50 -10.32
CA LEU A 331 3.96 -17.58 -9.20
C LEU A 331 5.33 -17.79 -8.57
N GLU A 332 6.17 -16.77 -8.66
CA GLU A 332 7.49 -16.75 -8.07
C GLU A 332 7.56 -15.85 -6.86
N ARG A 333 8.28 -16.31 -5.84
CA ARG A 333 8.42 -15.62 -4.57
C ARG A 333 9.88 -15.31 -4.29
N ILE A 334 10.21 -14.02 -4.22
CA ILE A 334 11.53 -13.54 -3.85
C ILE A 334 11.44 -12.90 -2.46
N GLY A 335 11.96 -13.60 -1.46
CA GLY A 335 12.02 -13.09 -0.09
C GLY A 335 13.39 -12.51 0.23
N LEU A 336 13.41 -11.37 0.90
CA LEU A 336 14.61 -10.69 1.35
C LEU A 336 14.86 -10.94 2.84
N LEU A 337 16.14 -11.00 3.21
CA LEU A 337 16.66 -10.98 4.57
C LEU A 337 16.77 -9.56 5.13
N ARG A 338 16.50 -8.52 4.34
CA ARG A 338 16.33 -7.15 4.82
C ARG A 338 15.30 -6.43 3.97
N ALA A 339 14.49 -5.58 4.60
CA ALA A 339 13.62 -4.69 3.86
C ALA A 339 14.49 -3.79 2.97
N SER A 340 14.21 -3.77 1.67
CA SER A 340 14.93 -2.94 0.70
C SER A 340 13.96 -2.08 -0.11
N ALA A 341 14.41 -0.87 -0.46
CA ALA A 341 13.76 -0.01 -1.45
C ALA A 341 14.59 0.12 -2.75
N ASP A 342 15.76 -0.54 -2.81
CA ASP A 342 16.65 -0.52 -3.96
C ASP A 342 16.12 -1.45 -5.06
N THR A 343 15.47 -0.86 -6.06
CA THR A 343 14.86 -1.59 -7.18
C THR A 343 15.87 -2.18 -8.15
N ALA A 344 17.10 -1.64 -8.23
CA ALA A 344 18.16 -2.25 -9.03
C ALA A 344 18.60 -3.58 -8.41
N TYR A 345 18.79 -3.61 -7.08
CA TYR A 345 19.05 -4.85 -6.35
C TYR A 345 17.91 -5.87 -6.50
N LEU A 346 16.65 -5.44 -6.43
CA LEU A 346 15.49 -6.32 -6.63
C LEU A 346 15.44 -6.91 -8.04
N LEU A 347 15.79 -6.12 -9.07
CA LEU A 347 15.86 -6.57 -10.45
C LEU A 347 16.93 -7.66 -10.63
N GLU A 348 18.08 -7.51 -9.97
CA GLU A 348 19.16 -8.51 -9.98
C GLU A 348 18.72 -9.85 -9.38
N LEU A 349 18.00 -9.81 -8.25
CA LEU A 349 17.41 -11.01 -7.65
C LEU A 349 16.41 -11.68 -8.59
N ALA A 350 15.57 -10.89 -9.25
CA ALA A 350 14.58 -11.41 -10.20
C ALA A 350 15.24 -12.01 -11.45
N ARG A 351 16.29 -11.39 -11.98
CA ARG A 351 17.08 -11.93 -13.10
C ARG A 351 17.64 -13.31 -12.75
N MET A 352 18.34 -13.45 -11.62
CA MET A 352 18.87 -14.75 -11.21
C MET A 352 17.79 -15.82 -11.08
N ARG A 353 16.58 -15.45 -10.63
CA ARG A 353 15.47 -16.39 -10.49
C ARG A 353 14.88 -16.80 -11.85
N LEU A 354 14.75 -15.85 -12.78
CA LEU A 354 14.28 -16.10 -14.14
C LEU A 354 15.28 -16.94 -14.94
N ASP A 355 16.58 -16.68 -14.81
CA ASP A 355 17.65 -17.45 -15.50
C ASP A 355 17.69 -18.91 -15.03
N ALA A 356 17.36 -19.16 -13.76
CA ALA A 356 17.30 -20.51 -13.20
C ALA A 356 16.03 -21.28 -13.60
N MET A 357 15.07 -20.61 -14.26
CA MET A 357 13.75 -21.16 -14.58
C MET A 357 13.64 -21.49 -16.07
N ARG A 358 12.88 -22.54 -16.38
CA ARG A 358 12.47 -22.84 -17.76
C ARG A 358 11.05 -22.35 -17.98
N LEU A 359 10.86 -21.51 -18.99
CA LEU A 359 9.56 -21.00 -19.41
C LEU A 359 8.98 -21.91 -20.49
N ASP A 360 8.22 -22.92 -20.08
CA ASP A 360 7.69 -23.95 -20.98
C ASP A 360 6.47 -23.50 -21.81
N ALA A 361 5.94 -22.30 -21.55
CA ALA A 361 4.83 -21.71 -22.29
C ALA A 361 5.01 -20.19 -22.44
N PRO A 362 4.54 -19.57 -23.54
CA PRO A 362 4.67 -18.13 -23.77
C PRO A 362 3.99 -17.31 -22.67
N VAL A 363 4.69 -16.32 -22.14
CA VAL A 363 4.18 -15.35 -21.19
C VAL A 363 3.47 -14.23 -21.97
N VAL A 364 2.26 -13.90 -21.53
CA VAL A 364 1.39 -12.87 -22.12
C VAL A 364 1.36 -11.61 -21.26
N ALA A 365 1.50 -11.75 -19.95
CA ALA A 365 1.56 -10.63 -19.01
C ALA A 365 2.43 -10.94 -17.79
N VAL A 366 2.97 -9.88 -17.18
CA VAL A 366 3.76 -9.94 -15.95
C VAL A 366 3.05 -9.16 -14.86
N GLY A 367 2.85 -9.78 -13.70
CA GLY A 367 2.33 -9.16 -12.49
C GLY A 367 3.41 -9.01 -11.44
N LEU A 368 3.40 -7.89 -10.71
CA LEU A 368 4.23 -7.67 -9.54
C LEU A 368 3.35 -7.28 -8.36
N HIS A 369 3.44 -8.05 -7.28
CA HIS A 369 2.84 -7.72 -6.00
C HIS A 369 3.91 -7.64 -4.91
N ALA A 370 3.87 -6.57 -4.12
CA ALA A 370 4.83 -6.35 -3.06
C ALA A 370 4.15 -5.73 -1.83
N PRO A 371 4.02 -6.46 -0.70
CA PRO A 371 3.58 -5.85 0.55
C PRO A 371 4.64 -4.86 1.04
N ILE A 372 4.22 -3.64 1.35
CA ILE A 372 5.10 -2.63 1.93
C ILE A 372 5.22 -2.87 3.43
N LEU A 373 6.44 -2.81 3.92
CA LEU A 373 6.72 -2.55 5.31
C LEU A 373 6.81 -1.05 5.51
N GLY A 374 6.15 -0.57 6.57
CA GLY A 374 6.19 0.84 6.97
C GLY A 374 7.62 1.36 7.18
N SER A 375 7.72 2.63 7.53
CA SER A 375 8.98 3.39 7.61
C SER A 375 10.21 2.53 7.94
N LEU A 376 11.11 2.41 6.96
CA LEU A 376 12.48 2.01 7.23
C LEU A 376 12.99 2.94 8.33
N PRO A 377 13.47 2.44 9.48
CA PRO A 377 14.30 3.29 10.31
C PRO A 377 15.40 3.79 9.39
N ALA A 378 15.52 5.12 9.25
CA ALA A 378 16.58 5.73 8.47
C ALA A 378 17.85 4.96 8.84
N ALA A 379 18.53 4.40 7.84
CA ALA A 379 19.79 3.72 8.08
C ALA A 379 20.68 4.78 8.74
N ALA A 380 20.77 4.74 10.07
CA ALA A 380 21.59 5.62 10.85
C ALA A 380 22.99 5.25 10.42
N ARG A 381 23.51 5.93 9.40
CA ARG A 381 24.87 5.72 8.94
C ARG A 381 25.71 5.94 10.17
N ASP A 382 26.39 4.89 10.61
CA ASP A 382 27.46 5.04 11.59
C ASP A 382 28.35 6.20 11.12
N LEU A 383 28.82 7.04 12.04
CA LEU A 383 29.58 8.25 11.71
C LEU A 383 30.87 7.92 10.91
N LEU A 384 31.25 6.63 10.91
CA LEU A 384 32.38 6.04 10.21
C LEU A 384 32.00 5.11 9.03
N GLY A 385 30.71 4.93 8.70
CA GLY A 385 30.19 4.21 7.51
C GLY A 385 30.42 2.69 7.42
N ASP A 386 31.46 2.16 8.05
CA ASP A 386 32.05 0.88 7.63
C ASP A 386 31.34 -0.37 8.18
N ARG A 387 30.74 -0.31 9.37
CA ARG A 387 30.16 -1.51 10.03
C ARG A 387 28.81 -1.95 9.48
N GLN A 388 27.93 -1.02 9.14
CA GLN A 388 26.61 -1.34 8.56
C GLN A 388 26.73 -1.81 7.12
N ASP A 389 27.64 -1.21 6.34
CA ASP A 389 27.84 -1.55 4.93
C ASP A 389 28.41 -2.98 4.79
N ARG A 390 29.34 -3.38 5.65
CA ARG A 390 29.84 -4.78 5.69
C ARG A 390 28.75 -5.80 6.01
N ARG A 391 27.89 -5.51 7.00
CA ARG A 391 26.79 -6.40 7.38
C ARG A 391 25.71 -6.46 6.28
N ALA A 392 25.42 -5.33 5.65
CA ALA A 392 24.54 -5.23 4.49
C ALA A 392 25.06 -6.08 3.32
N ASN A 393 26.35 -6.00 3.02
CA ASN A 393 26.99 -6.77 1.95
C ASN A 393 27.01 -8.28 2.24
N ALA A 394 27.26 -8.69 3.49
CA ALA A 394 27.19 -10.09 3.89
C ALA A 394 25.78 -10.68 3.73
N LEU A 395 24.74 -9.94 4.13
CA LEU A 395 23.34 -10.39 3.95
C LEU A 395 22.96 -10.46 2.47
N ALA A 396 23.37 -9.48 1.66
CA ALA A 396 23.16 -9.48 0.22
C ALA A 396 23.81 -10.69 -0.46
N LEU A 397 25.03 -11.05 -0.05
CA LEU A 397 25.72 -12.25 -0.54
C LEU A 397 24.95 -13.52 -0.18
N VAL A 398 24.46 -13.63 1.06
CA VAL A 398 23.63 -14.78 1.48
C VAL A 398 22.34 -14.86 0.66
N GLU A 399 21.70 -13.74 0.37
CA GLU A 399 20.50 -13.67 -0.50
C GLU A 399 20.82 -14.17 -1.92
N GLN A 400 21.94 -13.73 -2.51
CA GLN A 400 22.39 -14.21 -3.83
C GLN A 400 22.70 -15.71 -3.84
N LEU A 401 23.40 -16.21 -2.81
CA LEU A 401 23.69 -17.63 -2.66
C LEU A 401 22.41 -18.46 -2.54
N ARG A 402 21.40 -17.98 -1.81
CA ARG A 402 20.08 -18.64 -1.71
C ARG A 402 19.34 -18.68 -3.05
N MET A 403 19.42 -17.63 -3.86
CA MET A 403 18.78 -17.62 -5.17
C MET A 403 19.42 -18.62 -6.13
N ARG A 404 20.74 -18.85 -6.01
CA ARG A 404 21.48 -19.78 -6.88
C ARG A 404 21.47 -21.24 -6.40
N LEU A 405 21.69 -21.47 -5.10
CA LEU A 405 21.85 -22.80 -4.50
C LEU A 405 20.54 -23.36 -3.91
N GLY A 406 19.52 -22.52 -3.78
CA GLY A 406 18.25 -22.87 -3.16
C GLY A 406 18.22 -22.63 -1.65
N ALA A 407 17.00 -22.63 -1.09
CA ALA A 407 16.77 -22.32 0.32
C ALA A 407 17.24 -23.41 1.29
N GLU A 408 17.36 -24.66 0.84
CA GLU A 408 17.83 -25.79 1.66
C GLU A 408 19.36 -25.79 1.83
N ALA A 409 20.08 -25.42 0.76
CA ALA A 409 21.55 -25.42 0.74
C ALA A 409 22.15 -24.30 1.62
N VAL A 410 21.44 -23.18 1.77
CA VAL A 410 21.92 -22.01 2.52
C VAL A 410 20.95 -21.71 3.66
N HIS A 411 21.35 -22.11 4.87
CA HIS A 411 20.55 -22.01 6.09
C HIS A 411 21.36 -21.43 7.26
N GLY A 412 20.65 -20.96 8.28
CA GLY A 412 21.26 -20.51 9.54
C GLY A 412 21.47 -21.68 10.50
N LEU A 413 22.30 -21.47 11.51
CA LEU A 413 22.49 -22.40 12.63
C LEU A 413 21.93 -21.75 13.90
N CYS A 414 21.20 -22.51 14.71
CA CYS A 414 20.82 -22.07 16.04
C CYS A 414 21.17 -23.12 17.09
N SER A 415 21.66 -22.67 18.24
CA SER A 415 21.89 -23.52 19.40
C SER A 415 20.55 -23.93 20.02
N VAL A 416 20.44 -25.19 20.39
CA VAL A 416 19.32 -25.78 21.12
C VAL A 416 19.82 -26.11 22.52
N ARG A 417 18.98 -25.90 23.53
CA ARG A 417 19.29 -26.24 24.92
C ARG A 417 19.19 -27.75 25.15
N GLU A 418 20.10 -28.47 24.52
CA GLU A 418 20.24 -29.92 24.56
C GLU A 418 21.72 -30.24 24.74
N HIS A 419 22.00 -31.23 25.58
CA HIS A 419 23.37 -31.59 25.95
C HIS A 419 23.98 -32.60 24.97
N ARG A 420 23.14 -33.41 24.29
CA ARG A 420 23.57 -34.32 23.22
C ARG A 420 24.18 -33.53 22.07
N PRO A 421 25.46 -33.75 21.70
CA PRO A 421 26.13 -32.94 20.70
C PRO A 421 25.41 -32.84 19.35
N GLU A 422 24.78 -33.93 18.91
CA GLU A 422 24.04 -34.04 17.64
C GLU A 422 22.74 -33.21 17.65
N ALA A 423 22.17 -32.97 18.84
CA ALA A 423 20.92 -32.25 19.04
C ALA A 423 21.09 -30.89 19.72
N ALA A 424 22.33 -30.50 20.08
CA ALA A 424 22.69 -29.22 20.68
C ALA A 424 22.59 -28.03 19.71
N TRP A 425 22.28 -28.31 18.45
CA TRP A 425 22.06 -27.33 17.39
C TRP A 425 21.01 -27.85 16.42
N ARG A 426 20.47 -26.96 15.60
CA ARG A 426 19.63 -27.32 14.46
C ARG A 426 19.77 -26.31 13.35
N ARG A 427 19.44 -26.72 12.13
CA ARG A 427 19.25 -25.81 11.00
C ARG A 427 18.09 -24.87 11.33
N ALA A 428 18.27 -23.60 11.01
CA ALA A 428 17.29 -22.54 11.18
C ALA A 428 17.06 -21.82 9.85
N ALA A 429 15.82 -21.43 9.60
CA ALA A 429 15.52 -20.55 8.49
C ALA A 429 16.24 -19.21 8.68
N LEU A 430 16.90 -18.73 7.64
CA LEU A 430 17.51 -17.39 7.64
C LEU A 430 16.40 -16.34 7.71
N SER A 431 16.38 -15.56 8.78
CA SER A 431 15.41 -14.49 9.01
C SER A 431 16.13 -13.22 9.48
N ALA A 432 15.77 -12.09 8.86
CA ALA A 432 16.12 -10.74 9.28
C ALA A 432 15.74 -10.45 10.75
N ARG A 433 14.62 -11.05 11.19
CA ARG A 433 13.86 -10.66 12.38
C ARG A 433 14.30 -11.36 13.67
N ALA A 434 15.47 -11.99 13.68
CA ALA A 434 16.00 -12.67 14.86
C ALA A 434 16.40 -11.72 16.03
N SER A 435 16.03 -10.44 16.04
CA SER A 435 16.42 -9.54 17.14
C SER A 435 15.36 -8.60 17.75
N THR A 436 14.07 -8.68 17.43
CA THR A 436 13.14 -7.61 17.90
C THR A 436 11.73 -8.02 18.35
N ARG A 437 11.53 -9.25 18.82
CA ARG A 437 10.28 -9.57 19.55
C ARG A 437 10.49 -10.48 20.75
N GLN A 438 11.20 -9.94 21.72
CA GLN A 438 10.94 -10.03 23.15
C GLN A 438 11.78 -8.95 23.79
N GLY A 439 11.24 -8.22 24.76
CA GLY A 439 11.95 -7.24 25.60
C GLY A 439 13.00 -7.91 26.49
N ARG A 440 13.94 -8.62 25.88
CA ARG A 440 15.25 -8.94 26.39
C ARG A 440 16.23 -8.35 25.40
N ALA A 441 16.85 -7.24 25.80
CA ALA A 441 18.19 -6.97 25.33
C ALA A 441 19.00 -8.25 25.52
N GLY A 442 19.27 -8.94 24.42
CA GLY A 442 19.81 -10.30 24.40
C GLY A 442 20.21 -10.74 22.99
N ALA A 443 20.48 -9.76 22.11
CA ALA A 443 21.44 -9.91 21.04
C ALA A 443 22.51 -8.82 21.18
N VAL A 444 22.87 -8.47 22.43
CA VAL A 444 24.30 -8.45 22.72
C VAL A 444 24.71 -9.90 22.59
N VAL A 445 25.91 -10.18 22.07
CA VAL A 445 26.68 -11.35 22.47
C VAL A 445 26.19 -11.73 23.86
N GLY A 446 25.35 -12.76 23.98
CA GLY A 446 25.13 -13.32 25.28
C GLY A 446 26.56 -13.61 25.69
N GLU A 447 27.00 -13.01 26.80
CA GLU A 447 27.91 -13.71 27.65
C GLU A 447 27.25 -15.10 27.79
N CYS A 448 27.57 -16.02 26.88
CA CYS A 448 27.89 -17.37 27.22
C CYS A 448 28.95 -17.09 28.27
N PRO A 449 28.58 -17.09 29.57
CA PRO A 449 29.45 -16.61 30.63
C PRO A 449 30.75 -17.32 30.36
N TYR A 450 31.81 -16.57 29.99
CA TYR A 450 33.05 -17.07 29.39
C TYR A 450 33.39 -18.45 29.95
N ALA A 451 32.80 -19.47 29.34
CA ALA A 451 33.02 -20.86 29.64
C ALA A 451 33.92 -21.19 28.48
N PRO A 452 35.22 -21.35 28.73
CA PRO A 452 36.26 -21.19 27.75
C PRO A 452 35.81 -21.82 26.43
N VAL A 453 35.66 -20.97 25.41
CA VAL A 453 35.49 -21.42 24.03
C VAL A 453 36.63 -22.39 23.78
N ALA A 454 36.29 -23.67 23.61
CA ALA A 454 37.07 -24.77 23.04
C ALA A 454 37.08 -26.03 23.93
N ARG A 455 36.00 -26.81 23.85
CA ARG A 455 36.11 -28.29 23.90
C ARG A 455 35.19 -29.02 22.92
N ARG A 456 34.48 -28.30 22.03
CA ARG A 456 33.60 -28.93 21.04
C ARG A 456 33.98 -28.49 19.62
N PRO A 457 34.07 -29.43 18.66
CA PRO A 457 34.49 -29.16 17.30
C PRO A 457 33.42 -28.39 16.52
N VAL A 458 33.85 -27.64 15.50
CA VAL A 458 32.94 -26.99 14.55
C VAL A 458 32.41 -28.01 13.53
N TRP A 459 33.24 -28.98 13.16
CA TRP A 459 32.86 -30.04 12.23
C TRP A 459 32.52 -31.32 12.99
N MET A 460 31.25 -31.69 12.95
CA MET A 460 30.71 -32.93 13.48
C MET A 460 30.43 -33.93 12.35
N LEU A 461 30.73 -35.20 12.58
CA LEU A 461 30.27 -36.29 11.71
C LEU A 461 28.80 -36.56 12.00
N GLU A 462 28.01 -36.79 10.96
CA GLU A 462 26.59 -37.14 11.09
C GLU A 462 26.42 -38.49 11.80
N GLU A 463 27.33 -39.43 11.52
CA GLU A 463 27.43 -40.71 12.23
C GLU A 463 28.84 -40.87 12.80
N PRO A 464 29.00 -41.13 14.11
CA PRO A 464 30.31 -41.36 14.71
C PRO A 464 31.02 -42.56 14.10
N LYS A 465 32.28 -42.38 13.70
CA LYS A 465 33.09 -43.44 13.08
C LYS A 465 33.81 -44.26 14.15
N ALA A 466 33.58 -45.57 14.19
CA ALA A 466 34.29 -46.46 15.11
C ALA A 466 35.82 -46.38 14.90
N LEU A 467 36.56 -46.28 16.00
CA LEU A 467 38.02 -46.26 16.01
C LEU A 467 38.58 -47.61 16.43
N TYR A 468 39.70 -47.97 15.80
CA TYR A 468 40.45 -49.18 16.13
C TYR A 468 41.50 -48.87 17.21
N ALA A 469 41.61 -49.75 18.20
CA ALA A 469 42.50 -49.58 19.35
C ALA A 469 43.33 -50.85 19.61
N PRO A 470 44.30 -51.20 18.74
CA PRO A 470 45.23 -52.28 19.02
C PRO A 470 46.16 -51.83 20.16
N ASP A 471 46.36 -52.69 21.16
CA ASP A 471 47.25 -52.44 22.31
C ASP A 471 46.88 -51.22 23.19
N GLY A 472 45.62 -50.78 23.16
CA GLY A 472 45.12 -49.67 23.97
C GLY A 472 45.47 -48.28 23.45
N ARG A 473 46.09 -48.17 22.26
CA ARG A 473 46.35 -46.89 21.58
C ARG A 473 45.28 -46.64 20.51
N LEU A 474 44.60 -45.50 20.58
CA LEU A 474 43.63 -45.14 19.55
C LEU A 474 44.32 -44.71 18.27
N ILE A 475 43.87 -45.28 17.14
CA ILE A 475 44.41 -44.97 15.83
C ILE A 475 43.31 -44.37 14.95
N CYS A 476 43.56 -43.18 14.42
CA CYS A 476 42.75 -42.55 13.38
C CYS A 476 43.68 -42.08 12.26
N GLY A 477 44.08 -43.02 11.39
CA GLY A 477 45.22 -42.83 10.48
C GLY A 477 46.55 -42.96 11.23
N ASP A 478 46.75 -42.14 12.26
CA ASP A 478 47.89 -42.16 13.18
C ASP A 478 47.47 -42.35 14.64
N ALA A 479 48.46 -42.68 15.49
CA ALA A 479 48.25 -42.81 16.93
C ALA A 479 47.84 -41.46 17.54
N LEU A 480 46.80 -41.49 18.37
CA LEU A 480 46.21 -40.32 19.01
C LEU A 480 46.69 -40.16 20.45
N GLU A 481 47.09 -38.94 20.81
CA GLU A 481 47.43 -38.54 22.17
C GLU A 481 46.31 -37.69 22.79
N PHE A 482 45.85 -38.03 24.00
CA PHE A 482 44.75 -37.32 24.64
C PHE A 482 45.19 -36.00 25.28
N GLU A 483 44.37 -34.97 25.11
CA GLU A 483 44.55 -33.65 25.69
C GLU A 483 43.55 -33.44 26.85
N GLY A 484 44.03 -33.67 28.08
CA GLY A 484 43.30 -33.37 29.30
C GLY A 484 42.19 -34.36 29.67
N ASP A 485 41.38 -33.98 30.65
CA ASP A 485 40.36 -34.85 31.25
C ASP A 485 39.10 -34.98 30.38
N PRO A 486 38.37 -36.11 30.48
CA PRO A 486 37.15 -36.34 29.74
C PRO A 486 35.98 -35.45 30.17
N GLU A 487 35.16 -35.06 29.19
CA GLU A 487 33.82 -34.53 29.42
C GLU A 487 32.81 -35.68 29.37
N ARG A 488 32.20 -36.02 30.52
CA ARG A 488 31.12 -37.00 30.55
C ARG A 488 29.79 -36.36 30.17
N ILE A 489 29.14 -36.91 29.14
CA ILE A 489 27.78 -36.54 28.73
C ILE A 489 26.87 -37.74 28.98
N GLU A 490 25.95 -37.57 29.94
CA GLU A 490 24.93 -38.56 30.31
C GLU A 490 23.55 -37.90 30.31
N THR A 491 22.73 -38.22 29.31
CA THR A 491 21.46 -37.51 29.03
C THR A 491 20.57 -38.35 28.10
N GLY A 492 19.31 -37.94 27.87
CA GLY A 492 18.38 -38.60 26.94
C GLY A 492 17.58 -39.77 27.54
N TRP A 493 17.62 -39.96 28.85
CA TRP A 493 16.88 -41.03 29.55
C TRP A 493 15.36 -40.87 29.49
N TRP A 494 14.86 -39.66 29.21
CA TRP A 494 13.43 -39.36 29.14
C TRP A 494 12.80 -39.62 27.77
N ASP A 495 13.58 -39.78 26.70
CA ASP A 495 13.07 -39.98 25.33
C ASP A 495 13.50 -41.32 24.71
N GLY A 496 14.10 -42.21 25.51
CA GLY A 496 14.55 -43.52 25.07
C GLY A 496 15.78 -43.50 24.15
N ARG A 497 16.42 -42.34 23.97
CA ARG A 497 17.67 -42.17 23.20
C ARG A 497 18.78 -41.70 24.14
N ASP A 498 19.00 -42.49 25.18
CA ASP A 498 19.94 -42.19 26.23
C ASP A 498 21.38 -42.45 25.79
N ILE A 499 22.25 -41.50 26.10
CA ILE A 499 23.68 -41.60 25.84
C ILE A 499 24.44 -41.51 27.16
N ARG A 500 25.53 -42.26 27.26
CA ARG A 500 26.51 -42.14 28.33
C ARG A 500 27.90 -42.27 27.72
N ARG A 501 28.54 -41.13 27.48
CA ARG A 501 29.77 -41.04 26.68
C ARG A 501 30.80 -40.16 27.38
N ASP A 502 32.04 -40.62 27.38
CA ASP A 502 33.19 -39.85 27.84
C ASP A 502 33.91 -39.28 26.63
N TYR A 503 33.85 -37.96 26.43
CA TYR A 503 34.46 -37.24 25.32
C TYR A 503 35.86 -36.76 25.66
N TYR A 504 36.79 -36.93 24.72
CA TYR A 504 38.18 -36.52 24.80
C TYR A 504 38.55 -35.69 23.57
N VAL A 505 39.42 -34.72 23.77
CA VAL A 505 40.16 -34.10 22.65
C VAL A 505 41.44 -34.92 22.47
N ALA A 506 41.73 -35.35 21.25
CA ALA A 506 42.91 -36.12 20.93
C ALA A 506 43.67 -35.50 19.75
N ARG A 507 45.00 -35.57 19.77
CA ARG A 507 45.87 -35.01 18.72
C ARG A 507 46.63 -36.10 18.00
N ASP A 508 46.78 -35.97 16.69
CA ASP A 508 47.73 -36.80 15.93
C ASP A 508 49.16 -36.21 15.97
N ARG A 509 50.14 -36.96 15.43
CA ARG A 509 51.53 -36.50 15.27
C ARG A 509 51.69 -35.29 14.34
N HIS A 510 50.69 -34.99 13.51
CA HIS A 510 50.69 -33.89 12.56
C HIS A 510 50.10 -32.60 13.14
N GLY A 511 49.54 -32.65 14.36
CA GLY A 511 48.94 -31.52 15.06
C GLY A 511 47.43 -31.39 14.91
N SER A 512 46.78 -32.25 14.13
CA SER A 512 45.32 -32.24 13.92
C SER A 512 44.61 -32.66 15.19
N ARG A 513 43.53 -31.93 15.56
CA ARG A 513 42.74 -32.21 16.77
C ARG A 513 41.41 -32.86 16.43
N PHE A 514 41.17 -33.99 17.07
CA PHE A 514 39.98 -34.83 16.93
C PHE A 514 39.16 -34.82 18.21
N TRP A 515 37.85 -34.94 18.06
CA TRP A 515 36.91 -35.13 19.15
C TRP A 515 36.44 -36.58 19.14
N VAL A 516 36.91 -37.36 20.10
CA VAL A 516 36.65 -38.79 20.19
C VAL A 516 35.89 -39.08 21.48
N PHE A 517 35.05 -40.11 21.50
CA PHE A 517 34.40 -40.53 22.73
C PHE A 517 34.49 -42.03 22.94
N ARG A 518 34.47 -42.42 24.21
CA ARG A 518 34.24 -43.78 24.63
C ARG A 518 32.79 -43.94 25.05
N ASP A 519 32.08 -44.87 24.43
CA ASP A 519 30.75 -45.27 24.89
C ASP A 519 30.90 -46.07 26.19
N CYS A 520 30.30 -45.62 27.28
CA CYS A 520 30.45 -46.28 28.59
C CYS A 520 29.73 -47.63 28.67
N ARG A 521 28.75 -47.90 27.79
CA ARG A 521 28.00 -49.16 27.75
C ARG A 521 28.73 -50.22 26.94
N GLU A 522 29.20 -49.83 25.77
CA GLU A 522 29.88 -50.75 24.84
C GLU A 522 31.39 -50.81 25.05
N SER A 523 31.95 -49.86 25.81
CA SER A 523 33.40 -49.65 25.94
C SER A 523 34.14 -49.47 24.61
N ARG A 524 33.44 -49.04 23.56
CA ARG A 524 33.98 -48.79 22.23
C ARG A 524 34.32 -47.31 22.03
N TRP A 525 35.27 -47.06 21.14
CA TRP A 525 35.74 -45.72 20.80
C TRP A 525 35.23 -45.28 19.45
N TYR A 526 34.85 -44.01 19.37
CA TYR A 526 34.30 -43.40 18.17
C TYR A 526 34.91 -42.02 17.96
N LEU A 527 35.16 -41.66 16.70
CA LEU A 527 35.44 -40.31 16.25
C LEU A 527 34.11 -39.60 15.96
N HIS A 528 33.91 -38.42 16.53
CA HIS A 528 32.66 -37.66 16.39
C HIS A 528 32.86 -36.29 15.72
N GLY A 529 34.05 -35.67 15.82
CA GLY A 529 34.27 -34.40 15.13
C GLY A 529 35.73 -33.97 15.03
N LEU A 530 35.96 -32.87 14.31
CA LEU A 530 37.27 -32.30 14.01
C LEU A 530 37.29 -30.81 14.34
N PHE A 531 38.38 -30.34 14.95
CA PHE A 531 38.52 -28.93 15.36
C PHE A 531 39.07 -28.01 14.25
N GLY A 532 39.62 -28.58 13.18
CA GLY A 532 40.23 -27.84 12.07
C GLY A 532 41.75 -27.87 12.11
#